data_AF-A0A7K1BZS4-F1
#
_entry.id   AF-A0A7K1BZS4-F1
#
_cell.length_a   1.000
_cell.length_b   1.000
_cell.length_c   1.000
_cell.angle_alpha   90.00
_cell.angle_beta   90.00
_cell.angle_gamma   90.00
#
_symmetry.space_group_name_H-M   'P 1'
#
loop_
_entity.id
_entity.type
_entity.pdbx_description
1 polymer ?
#
loop_
_entity_poly.entity_id
_entity_poly.type
_entity_poly.pdbx_seq_one_letter_code
_entity_poly.pdbx_strand_id
1 'polypeptide(L)'
;MGTRERRDRSDSFDRKLSGLFISALEASTILEKSIALAAVGGYGRGELSPGSDLDLLIVHDGSAHEEQLAQFANALLYPLWDSGIPVDHAVRTRTQTRETAQQDIRVAMGILDI
;
A
#
# COMPACT_ATOMS: atom_id res chain seq x y z
N MET A 1 17.31 -11.12 13.84
CA MET A 1 16.66 -9.80 13.88
C MET A 1 15.60 -9.83 14.96
N GLY A 2 15.70 -8.94 15.95
CA GLY A 2 14.75 -8.84 17.05
C GLY A 2 13.43 -8.19 16.64
N THR A 3 12.38 -8.37 17.46
CA THR A 3 11.05 -7.76 17.25
C THR A 3 11.12 -6.23 17.10
N ARG A 4 11.99 -5.57 17.89
CA ARG A 4 12.23 -4.13 17.81
C ARG A 4 12.81 -3.69 16.46
N GLU A 5 13.77 -4.44 15.92
CA GLU A 5 14.39 -4.10 14.62
C GLU A 5 13.41 -4.25 13.46
N ARG A 6 12.48 -5.22 13.54
CA ARG A 6 11.38 -5.38 12.57
C ARG A 6 10.44 -4.19 12.63
N ARG A 7 10.06 -3.78 13.84
CA ARG A 7 9.19 -2.63 14.06
C ARG A 7 9.82 -1.33 13.57
N ASP A 8 11.07 -1.06 13.96
CA ASP A 8 11.80 0.14 13.55
C ASP A 8 11.93 0.22 12.01
N ARG A 9 12.09 -0.93 11.34
CA ARG A 9 12.09 -1.03 9.88
C ARG A 9 10.72 -0.69 9.29
N SER A 10 9.64 -1.26 9.81
CA SER A 10 8.26 -0.91 9.41
C SER A 10 7.99 0.59 9.57
N ASP A 11 8.28 1.16 10.74
CA ASP A 11 8.05 2.58 11.02
C ASP A 11 8.91 3.50 10.11
N SER A 12 10.08 3.02 9.66
CA SER A 12 10.89 3.75 8.66
C SER A 12 10.23 3.76 7.28
N PHE A 13 9.59 2.66 6.87
CA PHE A 13 8.85 2.61 5.61
C PHE A 13 7.56 3.42 5.68
N ASP A 14 6.83 3.41 6.80
CA ASP A 14 5.62 4.23 6.99
C ASP A 14 5.90 5.71 6.74
N ARG A 15 7.02 6.22 7.28
CA ARG A 15 7.46 7.60 7.06
C ARG A 15 7.78 7.89 5.60
N LYS A 16 8.46 6.96 4.91
CA LYS A 16 8.77 7.10 3.48
C LYS A 16 7.49 7.09 2.64
N LEU A 17 6.59 6.15 2.90
CA LEU A 17 5.32 6.01 2.17
C LEU A 17 4.40 7.18 2.41
N SER A 18 4.37 7.76 3.61
CA SER A 18 3.57 8.96 3.89
C SER A 18 3.99 10.13 3.00
N GLY A 19 5.31 10.33 2.81
CA GLY A 19 5.83 11.35 1.88
C GLY A 19 5.46 11.04 0.43
N LEU A 20 5.67 9.80 -0.02
CA LEU A 20 5.34 9.38 -1.39
C LEU A 20 3.84 9.45 -1.68
N PHE A 21 2.99 9.16 -0.70
CA PHE A 21 1.54 9.25 -0.81
C PHE A 21 1.10 10.69 -1.09
N ILE A 22 1.64 11.67 -0.35
CA ILE A 22 1.35 13.08 -0.57
C ILE A 22 1.79 13.50 -1.98
N SER A 23 3.02 13.15 -2.39
CA SER A 23 3.50 13.44 -3.74
C SER A 23 2.65 12.78 -4.84
N ALA A 24 2.14 11.57 -4.60
CA ALA A 24 1.27 10.86 -5.52
C ALA A 24 -0.13 11.51 -5.63
N LEU A 25 -0.69 12.03 -4.52
CA LEU A 25 -1.92 12.82 -4.53
C LEU A 25 -1.77 14.07 -5.39
N GLU A 26 -0.68 14.82 -5.19
CA GLU A 26 -0.38 16.04 -5.96
C GLU A 26 -0.23 15.74 -7.46
N ALA A 27 0.46 14.65 -7.81
CA ALA A 27 0.67 14.26 -9.20
C ALA A 27 -0.62 13.86 -9.93
N SER A 28 -1.52 13.15 -9.25
CA SER A 28 -2.74 12.55 -9.83
C SER A 28 -4.00 13.41 -9.73
N THR A 29 -3.94 14.50 -8.96
CA THR A 29 -5.12 15.36 -8.66
C THR A 29 -6.29 14.55 -8.06
N ILE A 30 -5.99 13.47 -7.33
CA ILE A 30 -6.99 12.71 -6.57
C ILE A 30 -7.24 13.43 -5.25
N LEU A 31 -8.51 13.48 -4.83
CA LEU A 31 -8.87 14.00 -3.51
C LEU A 31 -8.37 13.05 -2.42
N GLU A 32 -7.65 13.58 -1.42
CA GLU A 32 -7.13 12.78 -0.30
C GLU A 32 -8.21 11.90 0.38
N LYS A 33 -9.47 12.37 0.42
CA LYS A 33 -10.58 11.64 1.04
C LYS A 33 -11.11 10.47 0.20
N SER A 34 -10.76 10.38 -1.08
CA SER A 34 -11.27 9.34 -1.99
C SER A 34 -10.31 8.17 -2.17
N ILE A 35 -9.10 8.23 -1.59
CA ILE A 35 -8.08 7.19 -1.70
C ILE A 35 -7.33 6.98 -0.37
N ALA A 36 -6.95 5.74 -0.10
CA ALA A 36 -6.20 5.34 1.08
C ALA A 36 -5.12 4.32 0.70
N LEU A 37 -4.03 4.32 1.45
CA LEU A 37 -2.95 3.35 1.34
C LEU A 37 -2.88 2.56 2.64
N ALA A 38 -2.89 1.23 2.55
CA ALA A 38 -2.76 0.34 3.68
C ALA A 38 -1.59 -0.63 3.47
N ALA A 39 -0.79 -0.83 4.52
CA ALA A 39 0.13 -1.95 4.60
C ALA A 39 -0.65 -3.20 5.02
N VAL A 40 -0.38 -4.33 4.37
CA VAL A 40 -1.03 -5.62 4.69
C VAL A 40 0.01 -6.67 5.08
N GLY A 41 -0.46 -7.81 5.60
CA GLY A 41 0.40 -8.95 5.91
C GLY A 41 1.49 -8.64 6.95
N GLY A 42 2.71 -9.13 6.70
CA GLY A 42 3.83 -8.93 7.63
C GLY A 42 4.23 -7.46 7.79
N TYR A 43 3.98 -6.63 6.78
CA TYR A 43 4.20 -5.20 6.89
C TYR A 43 3.15 -4.54 7.79
N GLY A 44 1.86 -4.82 7.57
CA GLY A 44 0.76 -4.31 8.41
C GLY A 44 0.94 -4.64 9.90
N ARG A 45 1.43 -5.85 10.22
CA ARG A 45 1.76 -6.25 11.60
C ARG A 45 2.99 -5.56 12.21
N GLY A 46 3.72 -4.74 11.46
CA GLY A 46 4.97 -4.12 11.92
C GLY A 46 6.14 -5.11 12.03
N GLU A 47 6.12 -6.17 11.22
CA GLU A 47 7.04 -7.30 11.29
C GLU A 47 7.98 -7.39 10.06
N LEU A 48 8.32 -6.28 9.41
CA LEU A 48 9.16 -6.33 8.20
C LEU A 48 10.54 -6.93 8.50
N SER A 49 10.93 -7.93 7.69
CA SER A 49 12.26 -8.53 7.71
C SER A 49 13.16 -7.92 6.62
N PRO A 50 14.49 -8.07 6.68
CA PRO A 50 15.37 -7.60 5.61
C PRO A 50 15.06 -8.39 4.33
N GLY A 51 14.88 -7.67 3.22
CA GLY A 51 14.54 -8.28 1.93
C GLY A 51 13.07 -8.73 1.81
N SER A 52 12.21 -8.43 2.78
CA SER A 52 10.75 -8.61 2.60
C SER A 52 10.21 -7.62 1.59
N ASP A 53 9.23 -8.07 0.80
CA ASP A 53 8.41 -7.22 -0.05
C ASP A 53 7.53 -6.30 0.81
N LEU A 54 7.21 -5.12 0.28
CA LEU A 54 6.17 -4.27 0.85
C LEU A 54 4.83 -4.66 0.23
N ASP A 55 3.94 -5.27 1.00
CA ASP A 55 2.58 -5.58 0.55
C ASP A 55 1.67 -4.38 0.79
N LEU A 56 1.22 -3.74 -0.29
CA LEU A 56 0.44 -2.50 -0.25
C LEU A 56 -0.96 -2.69 -0.85
N LEU A 57 -1.98 -2.15 -0.19
CA LEU A 57 -3.33 -2.07 -0.70
C LEU A 57 -3.72 -0.60 -0.89
N ILE A 58 -3.94 -0.20 -2.14
CA ILE A 58 -4.49 1.10 -2.50
C ILE A 58 -6.01 0.94 -2.61
N VAL A 59 -6.74 1.57 -1.69
CA VAL A 59 -8.21 1.54 -1.66
C VAL A 59 -8.76 2.86 -2.13
N HIS A 60 -9.69 2.86 -3.08
CA HIS A 60 -10.39 4.08 -3.51
C HIS A 60 -11.91 3.93 -3.42
N ASP A 61 -12.64 5.05 -3.45
CA ASP A 61 -14.11 5.08 -3.37
C ASP A 61 -14.83 4.92 -4.73
N GLY A 62 -14.06 4.87 -5.82
CA GLY A 62 -14.58 4.76 -7.19
C GLY A 62 -14.86 6.10 -7.89
N SER A 63 -14.58 7.24 -7.24
CA SER A 63 -14.78 8.57 -7.83
C SER A 63 -13.67 9.01 -8.79
N ALA A 64 -12.44 8.49 -8.63
CA ALA A 64 -11.31 8.80 -9.50
C ALA A 64 -11.36 8.02 -10.82
N HIS A 65 -10.97 8.68 -11.91
CA HIS A 65 -10.84 8.03 -13.22
C HIS A 65 -9.65 7.06 -13.25
N GLU A 66 -9.70 6.07 -14.15
CA GLU A 66 -8.66 5.06 -14.29
C GLU A 66 -7.27 5.66 -14.56
N GLU A 67 -7.20 6.71 -15.39
CA GLU A 67 -5.95 7.43 -15.66
C GLU A 67 -5.37 8.09 -14.41
N GLN A 68 -6.22 8.67 -13.55
CA GLN A 68 -5.78 9.28 -12.29
C GLN A 68 -5.26 8.22 -11.32
N LEU A 69 -5.95 7.07 -11.22
CA LEU A 69 -5.53 5.96 -10.38
C LEU A 69 -4.20 5.37 -10.87
N ALA A 70 -4.03 5.21 -12.18
CA ALA A 70 -2.77 4.77 -12.77
C ALA A 70 -1.64 5.76 -12.49
N GLN A 71 -1.89 7.07 -12.64
CA GLN A 71 -0.91 8.11 -12.33
C GLN A 71 -0.53 8.11 -10.84
N PHE A 72 -1.51 7.97 -9.95
CA PHE A 72 -1.29 7.87 -8.51
C PHE A 72 -0.44 6.65 -8.16
N ALA A 73 -0.83 5.47 -8.64
CA ALA A 73 -0.11 4.22 -8.39
C ALA A 73 1.32 4.31 -8.92
N ASN A 74 1.52 4.83 -10.12
CA ASN A 74 2.86 5.01 -10.70
C ASN A 74 3.71 5.97 -9.86
N ALA A 75 3.16 7.14 -9.47
CA ALA A 75 3.88 8.11 -8.64
C ALA A 75 4.25 7.56 -7.26
N LEU A 76 3.47 6.62 -6.72
CA LEU A 76 3.76 5.94 -5.46
C LEU A 76 4.80 4.82 -5.61
N LEU A 77 4.65 3.98 -6.64
CA LEU A 77 5.35 2.69 -6.76
C LEU A 77 6.69 2.79 -7.47
N TYR A 78 6.82 3.59 -8.54
CA TYR A 78 8.09 3.72 -9.27
C TYR A 78 9.25 4.17 -8.38
N PRO A 79 9.09 5.19 -7.49
CA PRO A 79 10.18 5.57 -6.58
C PRO A 79 10.63 4.44 -5.64
N LEU A 80 9.75 3.50 -5.29
CA LEU A 80 10.10 2.33 -4.48
C LEU A 80 10.88 1.32 -5.30
N TRP A 81 10.39 0.97 -6.49
CA TRP A 81 11.08 0.05 -7.41
C TRP A 81 12.44 0.59 -7.87
N ASP A 82 12.54 1.88 -8.20
CA ASP A 82 13.78 2.54 -8.58
C ASP A 82 14.81 2.54 -7.43
N SER A 83 14.33 2.52 -6.18
CA SER A 83 15.18 2.34 -4.99
C SER A 83 15.59 0.88 -4.74
N GLY A 84 15.19 -0.05 -5.62
CA GLY A 84 15.43 -1.49 -5.46
C GLY A 84 14.59 -2.16 -4.38
N ILE A 85 13.50 -1.52 -3.94
CA ILE A 85 12.59 -2.08 -2.93
C ILE A 85 11.54 -2.93 -3.65
N PRO A 86 11.41 -4.23 -3.35
CA PRO A 86 10.34 -5.05 -3.90
C PRO A 86 9.01 -4.67 -3.25
N VAL A 87 7.97 -4.56 -4.07
CA VAL A 87 6.62 -4.14 -3.66
C VAL A 87 5.61 -5.01 -4.39
N ASP A 88 4.72 -5.65 -3.62
CA ASP A 88 3.48 -6.23 -4.14
C ASP A 88 2.34 -5.25 -3.85
N HIS A 89 1.40 -5.11 -4.77
CA HIS A 89 0.31 -4.15 -4.60
C HIS A 89 -0.99 -4.57 -5.24
N ALA A 90 -2.08 -4.04 -4.71
CA ALA A 90 -3.39 -4.10 -5.33
C ALA A 90 -4.08 -2.73 -5.29
N VAL A 91 -4.77 -2.37 -6.37
CA VAL A 91 -5.63 -1.19 -6.44
C VAL A 91 -7.08 -1.66 -6.55
N ARG A 92 -7.91 -1.34 -5.56
CA ARG A 92 -9.29 -1.84 -5.48
C ARG A 92 -10.23 -0.82 -4.87
N THR A 93 -11.50 -0.88 -5.26
CA THR A 93 -12.57 -0.25 -4.49
C THR A 93 -12.83 -1.02 -3.19
N ARG A 94 -13.50 -0.39 -2.23
CA ARG A 94 -13.97 -1.07 -1.00
C ARG A 94 -14.81 -2.32 -1.30
N THR A 95 -15.65 -2.26 -2.33
CA THR A 95 -16.50 -3.38 -2.76
C THR A 95 -15.66 -4.50 -3.36
N GLN A 96 -14.75 -4.19 -4.29
CA GLN A 96 -13.84 -5.18 -4.88
C GLN A 96 -12.94 -5.84 -3.82
N THR A 97 -12.44 -5.08 -2.84
CA THR A 97 -11.66 -5.63 -1.73
C THR A 97 -12.46 -6.66 -0.94
N ARG A 98 -13.74 -6.37 -0.63
CA ARG A 98 -14.63 -7.31 0.07
C ARG A 98 -14.91 -8.55 -0.76
N GLU A 99 -15.24 -8.40 -2.04
CA GLU A 99 -15.55 -9.52 -2.94
C GLU A 99 -14.32 -10.41 -3.13
N THR A 100 -13.14 -9.82 -3.31
CA THR A 100 -11.89 -10.57 -3.44
C THR A 100 -11.57 -11.33 -2.15
N ALA A 101 -11.75 -10.71 -0.98
CA ALA A 101 -11.55 -11.38 0.30
C ALA A 101 -12.50 -12.58 0.52
N GLN A 102 -13.70 -12.58 -0.08
CA GLN A 102 -14.60 -13.74 -0.01
C GLN A 102 -14.13 -14.92 -0.88
N GLN A 103 -13.34 -14.66 -1.92
CA GLN A 103 -12.92 -15.65 -2.90
C GLN A 103 -11.46 -16.11 -2.70
N ASP A 104 -10.63 -15.27 -2.08
CA ASP A 104 -9.22 -15.54 -1.81
C ASP A 104 -8.89 -15.34 -0.34
N ILE A 105 -8.60 -16.46 0.34
CA ILE A 105 -8.21 -16.48 1.75
C ILE A 105 -6.93 -15.68 2.01
N ARG A 106 -6.02 -15.55 1.05
CA ARG A 106 -4.79 -14.76 1.22
C ARG A 106 -5.13 -13.27 1.36
N VAL A 107 -6.05 -12.78 0.54
CA VAL A 107 -6.54 -11.40 0.62
C VAL A 107 -7.31 -11.18 1.92
N ALA A 108 -8.17 -12.13 2.31
CA ALA A 108 -8.89 -12.05 3.58
C ALA A 108 -7.95 -11.93 4.78
N MET A 109 -6.91 -12.77 4.84
CA MET A 109 -5.92 -12.76 5.91
C MET A 109 -5.12 -11.46 5.91
N GLY A 110 -4.68 -10.97 4.75
CA GLY A 110 -3.88 -9.74 4.66
C GLY A 110 -4.60 -8.51 5.19
N ILE A 111 -5.93 -8.41 5.00
CA ILE A 111 -6.73 -7.27 5.47
C ILE A 111 -6.92 -7.26 7.00
N LEU A 112 -6.77 -8.41 7.69
CA LEU A 112 -6.84 -8.48 9.15
C LEU A 112 -5.65 -7.81 9.84
N ASP A 113 -4.57 -7.58 9.09
CA ASP A 113 -3.30 -7.04 9.59
C ASP A 113 -3.17 -5.52 9.38
N ILE A 114 -4.23 -4.84 8.93
CA ILE A 114 -4.29 -3.38 8.70
C ILE A 114 -4.44 -2.60 10.02
#